data_AF-A0A8S1P7D2-F1
#
_entry.id   AF-A0A8S1P7D2-F1
#
_cell.length_a   1.000
_cell.length_b   1.000
_cell.length_c   1.000
_cell.angle_alpha   90.00
_cell.angle_beta   90.00
_cell.angle_gamma   90.00
#
_symmetry.space_group_name_H-M   'P 1'
#
loop_
_entity.id
_entity.type
_entity.pdbx_description
1 polymer ?
#
loop_
_entity_poly.entity_id
_entity_poly.type
_entity_poly.pdbx_seq_one_letter_code
_entity_poly.pdbx_strand_id
1 'polypeptide(L)'
;MQQKLEQEEEVINDNEFIQILQKVIIECDGFYELSQYLTNNKPSFNVIQNLFLQVVNQDNNSEKLVQNLQKILEELVAFNVPRQLLKVLFLFLQKNKDQMNLKQFQDNGIVKIWKDLTVQDMLEFLNLFQLKEQIPEKEFEKYFKNLLFKQKFEDAYFLYKNTKLPKNCFDNLIQQMQKYREINKAAEFIKNQNCDPADYPKIVEVLQKNCIKYMSKEHPWYKSEEMLLYQPQLLARLCENAYYNGLPTEALSIIKRNNLIDLIKMRVQEEKLQIDYKKGFEEIPNTLFAKDEFKPTEEFVNNEIGVYLNCKDFGYTENQIIFIDKVDENYFEAWKCIHSSNAVGYDCEHVTPWTKLDYYGFRVCLVQIATTNHVFIFDYQKLKEALEFHKDVRSFMENAQIMKIGLSVDDDLKHTVNYLKLKNIKIRSVIELSQCFKLLEEEKKNKSLAYITEFYFSKKLSKYETCSNWEYRPLRKAQTHYAALDAIISLQIYLKMKEKNNDLIEQKKYDLSMG
;
A
#
# COMPACT_ATOMS: atom_id res chain seq x y z
N MET A 1 -30.18 -3.19 -10.99
CA MET A 1 -29.84 -2.24 -12.08
C MET A 1 -28.88 -2.93 -13.07
N GLN A 2 -29.32 -4.09 -13.59
CA GLN A 2 -28.76 -4.77 -14.75
C GLN A 2 -29.41 -4.13 -15.98
N GLN A 3 -28.83 -3.04 -16.43
CA GLN A 3 -29.04 -2.46 -17.76
C GLN A 3 -27.72 -1.78 -18.12
N LYS A 4 -26.70 -2.60 -18.40
CA LYS A 4 -25.54 -2.15 -19.14
C LYS A 4 -25.80 -2.49 -20.60
N LEU A 5 -26.43 -1.53 -21.27
CA LEU A 5 -26.12 -1.11 -22.64
C LEU A 5 -25.52 -2.21 -23.52
N GLU A 6 -26.37 -3.08 -24.05
CA GLU A 6 -26.22 -3.52 -25.44
C GLU A 6 -26.46 -2.27 -26.29
N GLN A 7 -25.37 -1.56 -26.62
CA GLN A 7 -25.42 -0.65 -27.76
C GLN A 7 -25.43 -1.54 -28.99
N GLU A 8 -26.55 -1.56 -29.71
CA GLU A 8 -26.59 -1.93 -31.11
C GLU A 8 -25.50 -1.11 -31.83
N GLU A 9 -24.40 -1.77 -32.19
CA GLU A 9 -23.39 -1.15 -33.05
C GLU A 9 -24.04 -0.90 -34.40
N GLU A 10 -24.38 0.36 -34.67
CA GLU A 10 -24.72 0.83 -36.01
C GLU A 10 -23.64 0.31 -36.97
N VAL A 11 -24.01 -0.55 -37.91
CA VAL A 11 -23.08 -1.09 -38.92
C VAL A 11 -22.67 0.08 -39.81
N ILE A 12 -21.61 0.78 -39.43
CA ILE A 12 -21.00 1.83 -40.23
C ILE A 12 -20.37 1.12 -41.42
N ASN A 13 -21.06 1.15 -42.56
CA ASN A 13 -20.58 0.59 -43.81
C ASN A 13 -19.86 1.67 -44.61
N ASP A 14 -18.57 1.80 -44.36
CA ASP A 14 -17.70 2.76 -45.04
C ASP A 14 -17.03 2.06 -46.24
N ASN A 15 -17.74 2.08 -47.38
CA ASN A 15 -17.32 1.38 -48.58
C ASN A 15 -15.95 1.87 -49.11
N GLU A 16 -15.61 3.15 -48.92
CA GLU A 16 -14.32 3.70 -49.32
C GLU A 16 -13.19 3.09 -48.48
N PHE A 17 -13.35 3.09 -47.15
CA PHE A 17 -12.36 2.49 -46.26
C PHE A 17 -12.24 0.97 -46.44
N ILE A 18 -13.36 0.27 -46.68
CA ILE A 18 -13.39 -1.16 -46.98
C ILE A 18 -12.58 -1.48 -48.24
N GLN A 19 -12.78 -0.73 -49.33
CA GLN A 19 -12.04 -0.93 -50.58
C GLN A 19 -10.54 -0.70 -50.40
N ILE A 20 -10.17 0.36 -49.67
CA ILE A 20 -8.77 0.65 -49.34
C ILE A 20 -8.17 -0.50 -48.51
N LEU A 21 -8.87 -0.99 -47.47
CA LEU A 21 -8.40 -2.11 -46.64
C LEU A 21 -8.27 -3.42 -47.42
N GLN A 22 -9.21 -3.71 -48.32
CA GLN A 22 -9.13 -4.89 -49.20
C GLN A 22 -7.88 -4.83 -50.07
N LYS A 23 -7.60 -3.68 -50.69
CA LYS A 23 -6.39 -3.46 -51.49
C LYS A 23 -5.11 -3.67 -50.66
N VAL A 24 -5.10 -3.15 -49.44
CA VAL A 24 -3.97 -3.30 -48.51
C VAL A 24 -3.74 -4.75 -48.11
N ILE A 25 -4.79 -5.48 -47.73
CA ILE A 25 -4.69 -6.85 -47.21
C ILE A 25 -4.39 -7.87 -48.33
N ILE A 26 -5.04 -7.70 -49.48
CA ILE A 26 -5.01 -8.69 -50.56
C ILE A 26 -3.85 -8.42 -51.52
N GLU A 27 -3.67 -7.16 -51.93
CA GLU A 27 -2.74 -6.78 -53.01
C GLU A 27 -1.43 -6.19 -52.46
N CYS A 28 -1.36 -5.87 -51.17
CA CYS A 28 -0.27 -5.09 -50.58
C CYS A 28 -0.01 -3.79 -51.34
N ASP A 29 -1.10 -3.06 -51.62
CA ASP A 29 -1.09 -1.74 -52.26
C ASP A 29 -2.15 -0.85 -51.58
N GLY A 30 -2.17 0.45 -51.85
CA GLY A 30 -3.16 1.37 -51.28
C GLY A 30 -2.78 1.99 -49.93
N PHE A 31 -1.53 1.83 -49.48
CA PHE A 31 -1.07 2.33 -48.17
C PHE A 31 -1.04 3.86 -48.07
N TYR A 32 -0.77 4.56 -49.17
CA TYR A 32 -0.80 6.02 -49.22
C TYR A 32 -2.23 6.53 -49.05
N GLU A 33 -3.18 5.94 -49.78
CA GLU A 33 -4.61 6.23 -49.73
C GLU A 33 -5.16 5.95 -48.33
N LEU A 34 -4.76 4.83 -47.72
CA LEU A 34 -5.09 4.48 -46.34
C LEU A 34 -4.58 5.52 -45.34
N SER A 35 -3.34 5.98 -45.50
CA SER A 35 -2.73 6.99 -44.64
C SER A 35 -3.47 8.35 -44.75
N GLN A 36 -3.79 8.78 -45.98
CA GLN A 36 -4.57 9.99 -46.23
C GLN A 36 -5.99 9.89 -45.65
N TYR A 37 -6.66 8.76 -45.88
CA TYR A 37 -8.02 8.53 -45.40
C TYR A 37 -8.10 8.64 -43.88
N LEU A 38 -7.24 7.91 -43.16
CA LEU A 38 -7.24 7.92 -41.70
C LEU A 38 -6.85 9.30 -41.12
N THR A 39 -5.97 10.04 -41.81
CA THR A 39 -5.56 11.39 -41.39
C THR A 39 -6.69 12.41 -41.54
N ASN A 40 -7.43 12.34 -42.65
CA ASN A 40 -8.50 13.29 -42.98
C ASN A 40 -9.80 12.98 -42.20
N ASN A 41 -10.21 11.71 -42.18
CA ASN A 41 -11.50 11.31 -41.63
C ASN A 41 -11.46 10.98 -40.13
N LYS A 42 -10.28 10.64 -39.58
CA LYS A 42 -10.06 10.32 -38.15
C LYS A 42 -11.14 9.39 -37.54
N PRO A 43 -11.43 8.24 -38.17
CA PRO A 43 -12.43 7.31 -37.63
C PRO A 43 -12.07 6.84 -36.23
N SER A 44 -13.09 6.49 -35.43
CA SER A 44 -12.86 5.99 -34.08
C SER A 44 -12.19 4.61 -34.10
N PHE A 45 -11.53 4.23 -33.00
CA PHE A 45 -10.87 2.92 -32.89
C PHE A 45 -11.84 1.76 -33.15
N ASN A 46 -13.07 1.82 -32.62
CA ASN A 46 -14.08 0.78 -32.81
C ASN A 46 -14.53 0.68 -34.27
N VAL A 47 -14.66 1.81 -34.97
CA VAL A 47 -15.01 1.83 -36.40
C VAL A 47 -13.92 1.15 -37.23
N ILE A 48 -12.65 1.50 -37.00
CA ILE A 48 -11.52 0.86 -37.68
C ILE A 48 -11.52 -0.64 -37.39
N GLN A 49 -11.74 -1.04 -36.13
CA GLN A 49 -11.76 -2.44 -35.71
C GLN A 49 -12.86 -3.24 -36.39
N ASN A 50 -14.08 -2.71 -36.44
CA ASN A 50 -15.23 -3.40 -37.03
C ASN A 50 -15.08 -3.55 -38.54
N LEU A 51 -14.67 -2.49 -39.23
CA LEU A 51 -14.43 -2.53 -40.68
C LEU A 51 -13.27 -3.46 -41.06
N PHE A 52 -12.20 -3.46 -40.26
CA PHE A 52 -11.09 -4.40 -40.44
C PHE A 52 -11.55 -5.86 -40.30
N LEU A 53 -12.32 -6.17 -39.26
CA LEU A 53 -12.87 -7.52 -39.06
C LEU A 53 -13.84 -7.92 -40.17
N GLN A 54 -14.66 -6.98 -40.66
CA GLN A 54 -15.55 -7.21 -41.80
C GLN A 54 -14.76 -7.62 -43.04
N VAL A 55 -13.64 -6.97 -43.34
CA VAL A 55 -12.80 -7.32 -44.50
C VAL A 55 -12.06 -8.64 -44.31
N VAL A 56 -11.48 -8.87 -43.12
CA VAL A 56 -10.65 -10.06 -42.87
C VAL A 56 -11.47 -11.34 -42.78
N ASN A 57 -12.71 -11.26 -42.30
CA ASN A 57 -13.62 -12.41 -42.20
C ASN A 57 -14.29 -12.78 -43.54
N GLN A 58 -14.05 -12.03 -44.62
CA GLN A 58 -14.54 -12.35 -45.96
C GLN A 58 -13.60 -13.32 -46.68
N ASP A 59 -14.18 -14.37 -47.27
CA ASP A 59 -13.50 -15.32 -48.14
C ASP A 59 -12.17 -15.83 -47.56
N ASN A 60 -11.10 -15.82 -48.37
CA ASN A 60 -9.75 -16.22 -47.96
C ASN A 60 -8.87 -15.03 -47.53
N ASN A 61 -9.47 -13.89 -47.13
CA ASN A 61 -8.70 -12.69 -46.80
C ASN A 61 -7.84 -12.86 -45.55
N SER A 62 -8.25 -13.69 -44.60
CA SER A 62 -7.45 -14.04 -43.42
C SER A 62 -6.17 -14.81 -43.79
N GLU A 63 -6.24 -15.75 -44.72
CA GLU A 63 -5.06 -16.47 -45.22
C GLU A 63 -4.14 -15.53 -46.00
N LYS A 64 -4.69 -14.67 -46.86
CA LYS A 64 -3.93 -13.65 -47.59
C LYS A 64 -3.25 -12.66 -46.65
N LEU A 65 -3.95 -12.21 -45.60
CA LEU A 65 -3.38 -11.35 -44.57
C LEU A 65 -2.16 -11.99 -43.93
N VAL A 66 -2.22 -13.28 -43.59
CA VAL A 66 -1.09 -14.01 -43.00
C VAL A 66 0.06 -14.17 -44.00
N GLN A 67 -0.24 -14.51 -45.27
CA GLN A 67 0.78 -14.62 -46.33
C GLN A 67 1.50 -13.29 -46.59
N ASN A 68 0.74 -12.19 -46.57
CA ASN A 68 1.21 -10.84 -46.84
C ASN A 68 1.70 -10.09 -45.59
N LEU A 69 1.61 -10.70 -44.40
CA LEU A 69 1.72 -10.02 -43.12
C LEU A 69 3.00 -9.19 -42.99
N GLN A 70 4.14 -9.76 -43.41
CA GLN A 70 5.43 -9.08 -43.37
C GLN A 70 5.41 -7.79 -44.20
N LYS A 71 5.00 -7.88 -45.47
CA LYS A 71 4.95 -6.73 -46.38
C LYS A 71 3.95 -5.68 -45.87
N ILE A 72 2.79 -6.09 -45.39
CA ILE A 72 1.79 -5.19 -44.80
C ILE A 72 2.39 -4.42 -43.61
N LEU A 73 3.04 -5.13 -42.70
CA LEU A 73 3.67 -4.54 -41.53
C LEU A 73 4.79 -3.54 -41.90
N GLU A 74 5.62 -3.86 -42.89
CA GLU A 74 6.67 -2.96 -43.40
C GLU A 74 6.09 -1.69 -44.02
N GLU A 75 5.08 -1.82 -44.88
CA GLU A 75 4.47 -0.70 -45.61
C GLU A 75 3.61 0.20 -44.71
N LEU A 76 2.91 -0.36 -43.72
CA LEU A 76 2.17 0.44 -42.73
C LEU A 76 3.09 1.44 -42.01
N VAL A 77 4.33 1.06 -41.73
CA VAL A 77 5.34 1.96 -41.15
C VAL A 77 5.90 2.92 -42.18
N ALA A 78 6.25 2.44 -43.38
CA ALA A 78 6.82 3.28 -44.44
C ALA A 78 5.90 4.46 -44.81
N PHE A 79 4.59 4.23 -44.81
CA PHE A 79 3.58 5.24 -45.13
C PHE A 79 3.04 6.02 -43.91
N ASN A 80 3.67 5.87 -42.73
CA ASN A 80 3.27 6.52 -41.48
C ASN A 80 1.77 6.34 -41.15
N VAL A 81 1.22 5.15 -41.41
CA VAL A 81 -0.21 4.90 -41.21
C VAL A 81 -0.57 5.06 -39.73
N PRO A 82 -1.71 5.70 -39.38
CA PRO A 82 -2.07 5.96 -37.99
C PRO A 82 -2.06 4.71 -37.09
N ARG A 83 -1.49 4.89 -35.89
CA ARG A 83 -1.24 3.83 -34.88
C ARG A 83 -2.47 2.99 -34.51
N GLN A 84 -3.67 3.53 -34.69
CA GLN A 84 -4.92 2.84 -34.40
C GLN A 84 -5.10 1.60 -35.27
N LEU A 85 -4.76 1.67 -36.57
CA LEU A 85 -4.87 0.51 -37.46
C LEU A 85 -3.80 -0.54 -37.12
N LEU A 86 -2.57 -0.12 -36.83
CA LEU A 86 -1.52 -1.02 -36.38
C LEU A 86 -1.94 -1.76 -35.10
N LYS A 87 -2.62 -1.07 -34.18
CA LYS A 87 -3.17 -1.68 -32.96
C LYS A 87 -4.29 -2.66 -33.27
N VAL A 88 -5.20 -2.36 -34.19
CA VAL A 88 -6.26 -3.28 -34.64
C VAL A 88 -5.67 -4.55 -35.25
N LEU A 89 -4.71 -4.41 -36.16
CA LEU A 89 -3.99 -5.53 -36.76
C LEU A 89 -3.30 -6.37 -35.66
N PHE A 90 -2.61 -5.71 -34.73
CA PHE A 90 -1.94 -6.39 -33.62
C PHE A 90 -2.91 -7.21 -32.74
N LEU A 91 -4.05 -6.64 -32.34
CA LEU A 91 -5.07 -7.35 -31.55
C LEU A 91 -5.66 -8.55 -32.31
N PHE A 92 -5.84 -8.42 -33.63
CA PHE A 92 -6.26 -9.54 -34.47
C PHE A 92 -5.24 -10.67 -34.46
N LEU A 93 -3.95 -10.36 -34.62
CA LEU A 93 -2.87 -11.35 -34.57
C LEU A 93 -2.78 -12.03 -33.21
N GLN A 94 -2.90 -11.26 -32.12
CA GLN A 94 -2.90 -11.78 -30.75
C GLN A 94 -4.04 -12.78 -30.51
N LYS A 95 -5.25 -12.48 -31.00
CA LYS A 95 -6.43 -13.35 -30.86
C LYS A 95 -6.29 -14.66 -31.65
N ASN A 96 -5.60 -14.62 -32.79
CA ASN A 96 -5.49 -15.76 -33.71
C ASN A 96 -4.11 -16.43 -33.69
N LYS A 97 -3.25 -16.10 -32.72
CA LYS A 97 -1.87 -16.58 -32.62
C LYS A 97 -1.71 -18.10 -32.65
N ASP A 98 -2.68 -18.85 -32.13
CA ASP A 98 -2.62 -20.32 -32.07
C ASP A 98 -2.88 -20.96 -33.45
N GLN A 99 -3.47 -20.20 -34.38
CA GLN A 99 -3.76 -20.61 -35.75
C GLN A 99 -2.70 -20.09 -36.74
N MET A 100 -1.75 -19.28 -36.27
CA MET A 100 -0.75 -18.59 -37.10
C MET A 100 0.66 -18.87 -36.61
N ASN A 101 1.57 -19.28 -37.50
CA ASN A 101 2.98 -19.43 -37.15
C ASN A 101 3.70 -18.07 -37.15
N LEU A 102 3.36 -17.16 -36.24
CA LEU A 102 3.90 -15.79 -36.23
C LEU A 102 5.40 -15.72 -35.93
N LYS A 103 5.97 -16.76 -35.31
CA LYS A 103 7.41 -16.85 -35.00
C LYS A 103 8.30 -16.91 -36.24
N GLN A 104 7.74 -17.22 -37.41
CA GLN A 104 8.51 -17.24 -38.67
C GLN A 104 8.90 -15.82 -39.14
N PHE A 105 8.22 -14.79 -38.63
CA PHE A 105 8.39 -13.41 -39.06
C PHE A 105 9.37 -12.68 -38.13
N GLN A 106 10.66 -12.80 -38.45
CA GLN A 106 11.79 -12.37 -37.62
C GLN A 106 12.77 -11.44 -38.36
N ASP A 107 12.38 -10.88 -39.49
CA ASP A 107 13.23 -10.03 -40.32
C ASP A 107 13.38 -8.57 -39.81
N ASN A 108 14.32 -7.84 -40.42
CA ASN A 108 14.61 -6.44 -40.12
C ASN A 108 13.45 -5.47 -40.38
N GLY A 109 12.44 -5.85 -41.16
CA GLY A 109 11.30 -4.99 -41.47
C GLY A 109 10.39 -4.84 -40.27
N ILE A 110 9.97 -5.96 -39.71
CA ILE A 110 9.06 -6.04 -38.54
C ILE A 110 9.73 -5.53 -37.26
N VAL A 111 11.05 -5.73 -37.13
CA VAL A 111 11.87 -5.20 -36.01
C VAL A 111 11.91 -3.67 -35.97
N LYS A 112 11.43 -2.93 -36.98
CA LYS A 112 11.38 -1.45 -36.92
C LYS A 112 10.08 -0.91 -36.30
N ILE A 113 9.04 -1.74 -36.23
CA ILE A 113 7.65 -1.34 -35.96
C ILE A 113 7.41 -1.06 -34.46
N TRP A 114 8.13 -1.75 -33.58
CA TRP A 114 7.88 -1.75 -32.14
C TRP A 114 7.90 -0.35 -31.50
N LYS A 115 8.58 0.63 -32.11
CA LYS A 115 8.69 2.01 -31.60
C LYS A 115 7.41 2.83 -31.75
N ASP A 116 6.47 2.38 -32.59
CA ASP A 116 5.21 3.09 -32.86
C ASP A 116 4.05 2.61 -32.00
N LEU A 117 4.25 1.54 -31.25
CA LEU A 117 3.29 1.00 -30.31
C LEU A 117 3.38 1.68 -28.92
N THR A 118 2.34 1.51 -28.10
CA THR A 118 2.46 1.82 -26.66
C THR A 118 3.44 0.85 -26.01
N VAL A 119 4.03 1.15 -24.84
CA VAL A 119 5.03 0.25 -24.24
C VAL A 119 4.46 -1.15 -23.96
N GLN A 120 3.19 -1.23 -23.57
CA GLN A 120 2.50 -2.49 -23.36
C GLN A 120 2.32 -3.27 -24.66
N ASP A 121 1.69 -2.65 -25.67
CA ASP A 121 1.48 -3.28 -26.98
C ASP A 121 2.81 -3.67 -27.62
N MET A 122 3.85 -2.84 -27.43
CA MET A 122 5.20 -3.07 -27.90
C MET A 122 5.82 -4.33 -27.29
N LEU A 123 5.81 -4.48 -25.96
CA LEU A 123 6.41 -5.64 -25.30
C LEU A 123 5.69 -6.93 -25.68
N GLU A 124 4.38 -6.87 -25.84
CA GLU A 124 3.60 -8.01 -26.28
C GLU A 124 3.88 -8.35 -27.75
N PHE A 125 3.97 -7.36 -28.63
CA PHE A 125 4.40 -7.53 -30.02
C PHE A 125 5.78 -8.20 -30.11
N LEU A 126 6.76 -7.73 -29.34
CA LEU A 126 8.10 -8.33 -29.32
C LEU A 126 8.07 -9.80 -28.85
N ASN A 127 7.21 -10.14 -27.90
CA ASN A 127 7.06 -11.52 -27.43
C ASN A 127 6.36 -12.40 -28.48
N LEU A 128 5.31 -11.89 -29.14
CA LEU A 128 4.52 -12.61 -30.14
C LEU A 128 5.39 -13.06 -31.33
N PHE A 129 6.28 -12.18 -31.77
CA PHE A 129 7.19 -12.40 -32.90
C PHE A 129 8.61 -12.87 -32.48
N GLN A 130 8.88 -13.05 -31.19
CA GLN A 130 10.20 -13.42 -30.64
C GLN A 130 11.36 -12.48 -31.05
N LEU A 131 11.07 -11.18 -31.17
CA LEU A 131 12.02 -10.17 -31.68
C LEU A 131 12.92 -9.56 -30.60
N LYS A 132 12.66 -9.85 -29.32
CA LYS A 132 13.31 -9.18 -28.19
C LYS A 132 14.84 -9.30 -28.22
N GLU A 133 15.37 -10.45 -28.64
CA GLU A 133 16.82 -10.70 -28.71
C GLU A 133 17.49 -10.01 -29.91
N GLN A 134 16.72 -9.63 -30.93
CA GLN A 134 17.24 -8.95 -32.11
C GLN A 134 17.41 -7.44 -31.92
N ILE A 135 16.74 -6.87 -30.91
CA ILE A 135 16.81 -5.43 -30.63
C ILE A 135 18.01 -5.18 -29.71
N PRO A 136 19.01 -4.40 -30.16
CA PRO A 136 20.13 -4.05 -29.31
C PRO A 136 19.67 -3.26 -28.08
N GLU A 137 20.30 -3.51 -26.92
CA GLU A 137 20.00 -2.80 -25.68
C GLU A 137 20.03 -1.27 -25.83
N LYS A 138 20.97 -0.75 -26.64
CA LYS A 138 21.09 0.69 -26.97
C LYS A 138 19.82 1.28 -27.59
N GLU A 139 19.05 0.48 -28.34
CA GLU A 139 17.79 0.94 -28.92
C GLU A 139 16.69 1.05 -27.85
N PHE A 140 16.63 0.11 -26.90
CA PHE A 140 15.77 0.24 -25.72
C PHE A 140 16.16 1.44 -24.86
N GLU A 141 17.46 1.68 -24.64
CA GLU A 141 17.92 2.87 -23.93
C GLU A 141 17.50 4.16 -24.63
N LYS A 142 17.61 4.22 -25.97
CA LYS A 142 17.21 5.39 -26.76
C LYS A 142 15.70 5.63 -26.63
N TYR A 143 14.90 4.56 -26.70
CA TYR A 143 13.45 4.66 -26.51
C TYR A 143 13.09 5.10 -25.08
N PHE A 144 13.76 4.54 -24.08
CA PHE A 144 13.62 4.93 -22.67
C PHE A 144 13.92 6.42 -22.46
N LYS A 145 15.04 6.92 -23.01
CA LYS A 145 15.41 8.35 -22.97
C LYS A 145 14.33 9.24 -23.62
N ASN A 146 13.72 8.79 -24.72
CA ASN A 146 12.60 9.49 -25.36
C ASN A 146 11.35 9.54 -24.46
N LEU A 147 11.01 8.43 -23.78
CA LEU A 147 9.91 8.40 -22.81
C LEU A 147 10.15 9.38 -21.66
N LEU A 148 11.37 9.43 -21.11
CA LEU A 148 11.75 10.40 -20.08
C LEU A 148 11.63 11.85 -20.57
N PHE A 149 12.10 12.15 -21.79
CA PHE A 149 11.98 13.48 -22.39
C PHE A 149 10.51 13.91 -22.52
N LYS A 150 9.63 12.97 -22.88
CA LYS A 150 8.17 13.18 -22.97
C LYS A 150 7.46 13.12 -21.61
N GLN A 151 8.19 12.98 -20.50
CA GLN A 151 7.64 12.85 -19.14
C GLN A 151 6.67 11.67 -18.97
N LYS A 152 6.84 10.62 -19.79
CA LYS A 152 6.04 9.39 -19.71
C LYS A 152 6.71 8.41 -18.72
N PHE A 153 6.71 8.78 -17.43
CA PHE A 153 7.45 8.05 -16.40
C PHE A 153 6.93 6.64 -16.13
N GLU A 154 5.61 6.42 -16.18
CA GLU A 154 5.02 5.09 -16.01
C GLU A 154 5.38 4.17 -17.17
N ASP A 155 5.26 4.66 -18.42
CA ASP A 155 5.71 3.95 -19.61
C ASP A 155 7.21 3.60 -19.52
N ALA A 156 8.05 4.55 -19.06
CA ALA A 156 9.48 4.34 -18.90
C ALA A 156 9.79 3.29 -17.82
N TYR A 157 9.12 3.35 -16.68
CA TYR A 157 9.25 2.36 -15.61
C TYR A 157 8.80 0.96 -16.06
N PHE A 158 7.67 0.90 -16.77
CA PHE A 158 7.15 -0.35 -17.31
C PHE A 158 8.10 -0.96 -18.34
N LEU A 159 8.73 -0.12 -19.19
CA LEU A 159 9.79 -0.56 -20.10
C LEU A 159 10.98 -1.13 -19.32
N TYR A 160 11.48 -0.41 -18.32
CA TYR A 160 12.61 -0.82 -17.49
C TYR A 160 12.36 -2.18 -16.82
N LYS A 161 11.18 -2.38 -16.19
CA LYS A 161 10.84 -3.63 -15.49
C LYS A 161 10.82 -4.86 -16.41
N ASN A 162 10.47 -4.66 -17.68
CA ASN A 162 10.27 -5.75 -18.64
C ASN A 162 11.44 -5.95 -19.61
N THR A 163 12.50 -5.14 -19.50
CA THR A 163 13.70 -5.21 -20.36
C THR A 163 14.96 -5.33 -19.50
N LYS A 164 16.09 -5.70 -20.09
CA LYS A 164 17.38 -5.80 -19.39
C LYS A 164 18.10 -4.45 -19.36
N LEU A 165 17.38 -3.36 -19.06
CA LEU A 165 17.99 -2.03 -19.02
C LEU A 165 18.90 -1.89 -17.78
N PRO A 166 20.03 -1.19 -17.90
CA PRO A 166 20.98 -1.04 -16.80
C PRO A 166 20.45 -0.14 -15.67
N LYS A 167 20.94 -0.34 -14.43
CA LYS A 167 20.49 0.40 -13.22
C LYS A 167 20.53 1.93 -13.40
N ASN A 168 21.53 2.45 -14.12
CA ASN A 168 21.65 3.89 -14.39
C ASN A 168 20.43 4.48 -15.15
N CYS A 169 19.70 3.69 -15.93
CA CYS A 169 18.43 4.11 -16.53
C CYS A 169 17.38 4.37 -15.45
N PHE A 170 17.26 3.48 -14.48
CA PHE A 170 16.34 3.66 -13.35
C PHE A 170 16.74 4.86 -12.49
N ASP A 171 18.02 5.02 -12.19
CA ASP A 171 18.51 6.18 -11.44
C ASP A 171 18.19 7.51 -12.17
N ASN A 172 18.34 7.54 -13.50
CA ASN A 172 17.95 8.70 -14.32
C ASN A 172 16.44 8.97 -14.27
N LEU A 173 15.61 7.92 -14.36
CA LEU A 173 14.16 8.03 -14.21
C LEU A 173 13.80 8.67 -12.86
N ILE A 174 14.34 8.17 -11.74
CA ILE A 174 14.07 8.72 -10.42
C ILE A 174 14.54 10.18 -10.31
N GLN A 175 15.72 10.50 -10.86
CA GLN A 175 16.25 11.87 -10.89
C GLN A 175 15.35 12.84 -11.68
N GLN A 176 14.82 12.41 -12.84
CA GLN A 176 13.87 13.21 -13.62
C GLN A 176 12.55 13.38 -12.85
N MET A 177 11.99 12.32 -12.30
CA MET A 177 10.76 12.39 -11.50
C MET A 177 10.91 13.36 -10.33
N GLN A 178 12.08 13.38 -9.68
CA GLN A 178 12.39 14.38 -8.65
C GLN A 178 12.30 15.82 -9.20
N LYS A 179 12.92 16.08 -10.35
CA LYS A 179 12.91 17.41 -11.00
C LYS A 179 11.48 17.88 -11.34
N TYR A 180 10.62 16.95 -11.74
CA TYR A 180 9.22 17.22 -12.08
C TYR A 180 8.25 17.07 -10.89
N ARG A 181 8.77 16.92 -9.66
CA ARG A 181 8.00 16.83 -8.40
C ARG A 181 7.07 15.59 -8.29
N GLU A 182 7.38 14.53 -9.03
CA GLU A 182 6.68 13.22 -8.99
C GLU A 182 7.18 12.33 -7.83
N ILE A 183 7.31 12.90 -6.63
CA ILE A 183 8.00 12.28 -5.48
C ILE A 183 7.29 11.00 -5.00
N ASN A 184 5.96 11.04 -4.94
CA ASN A 184 5.16 9.91 -4.46
C ASN A 184 5.23 8.70 -5.38
N LYS A 185 5.25 8.92 -6.70
CA LYS A 185 5.41 7.86 -7.70
C LYS A 185 6.86 7.36 -7.75
N ALA A 186 7.84 8.25 -7.62
CA ALA A 186 9.24 7.86 -7.55
C ALA A 186 9.50 6.93 -6.35
N ALA A 187 8.95 7.26 -5.18
CA ALA A 187 9.02 6.42 -3.98
C ALA A 187 8.39 5.04 -4.20
N GLU A 188 7.24 4.98 -4.88
CA GLU A 188 6.59 3.71 -5.24
C GLU A 188 7.44 2.87 -6.18
N PHE A 189 8.10 3.48 -7.17
CA PHE A 189 9.00 2.76 -8.07
C PHE A 189 10.25 2.24 -7.35
N ILE A 190 10.86 3.05 -6.47
CA ILE A 190 11.99 2.62 -5.62
C ILE A 190 11.58 1.40 -4.78
N LYS A 191 10.41 1.47 -4.13
CA LYS A 191 9.86 0.36 -3.34
C LYS A 191 9.63 -0.89 -4.19
N ASN A 192 8.99 -0.76 -5.34
CA ASN A 192 8.66 -1.88 -6.21
C ASN A 192 9.89 -2.57 -6.83
N GLN A 193 11.01 -1.86 -6.95
CA GLN A 193 12.30 -2.40 -7.38
C GLN A 193 13.17 -2.89 -6.21
N ASN A 194 12.66 -2.86 -4.98
CA ASN A 194 13.39 -3.21 -3.76
C ASN A 194 14.76 -2.50 -3.66
N CYS A 195 14.82 -1.23 -4.09
CA CYS A 195 16.05 -0.46 -4.01
C CYS A 195 16.21 0.17 -2.63
N ASP A 196 17.45 0.26 -2.16
CA ASP A 196 17.77 0.92 -0.89
C ASP A 196 17.40 2.41 -0.95
N PRO A 197 16.50 2.91 -0.09
CA PRO A 197 16.17 4.33 -0.01
C PRO A 197 17.39 5.26 0.18
N ALA A 198 18.47 4.76 0.78
CA ALA A 198 19.71 5.51 0.99
C ALA A 198 20.39 5.93 -0.32
N ASP A 199 20.16 5.19 -1.42
CA ASP A 199 20.63 5.56 -2.76
C ASP A 199 19.92 6.81 -3.32
N TYR A 200 18.77 7.17 -2.76
CA TYR A 200 17.91 8.27 -3.25
C TYR A 200 17.64 9.34 -2.17
N PRO A 201 18.69 9.95 -1.58
CA PRO A 201 18.57 10.77 -0.37
C PRO A 201 17.66 12.00 -0.55
N LYS A 202 17.59 12.56 -1.76
CA LYS A 202 16.72 13.72 -2.04
C LYS A 202 15.23 13.36 -2.06
N ILE A 203 14.88 12.15 -2.50
CA ILE A 203 13.49 11.66 -2.45
C ILE A 203 13.09 11.46 -0.99
N VAL A 204 13.96 10.79 -0.22
CA VAL A 204 13.78 10.58 1.23
C VAL A 204 13.58 11.91 1.95
N GLU A 205 14.46 12.89 1.70
CA GLU A 205 14.38 14.21 2.35
C GLU A 205 13.05 14.92 2.08
N VAL A 206 12.56 14.90 0.83
CA VAL A 206 11.29 15.54 0.47
C VAL A 206 10.10 14.81 1.10
N LEU A 207 10.11 13.47 1.13
CA LEU A 207 9.08 12.70 1.82
C LEU A 207 9.03 13.01 3.32
N GLN A 208 10.19 13.05 3.97
CA GLN A 208 10.30 13.39 5.39
C GLN A 208 9.80 14.81 5.68
N LYS A 209 10.17 15.80 4.85
CA LYS A 209 9.64 17.17 4.95
C LYS A 209 8.12 17.22 4.81
N ASN A 210 7.56 16.50 3.84
CA ASN A 210 6.11 16.43 3.64
C ASN A 210 5.40 15.75 4.84
N CYS A 211 6.00 14.69 5.39
CA CYS A 211 5.51 14.01 6.58
C CYS A 211 5.47 14.96 7.79
N ILE A 212 6.57 15.64 8.10
CA ILE A 212 6.63 16.61 9.22
C ILE A 212 5.62 17.75 9.04
N LYS A 213 5.47 18.26 7.82
CA LYS A 213 4.49 19.32 7.52
C LYS A 213 3.05 18.85 7.78
N TYR A 214 2.72 17.63 7.39
CA TYR A 214 1.41 17.05 7.67
C TYR A 214 1.22 16.81 9.17
N MET A 215 2.18 16.16 9.82
CA MET A 215 2.14 15.86 11.26
C MET A 215 1.95 17.12 12.11
N SER A 216 2.71 18.19 11.82
CA SER A 216 2.62 19.47 12.55
C SER A 216 1.28 20.20 12.35
N LYS A 217 0.51 19.82 11.32
CA LYS A 217 -0.82 20.37 11.07
C LYS A 217 -1.90 19.58 11.82
N GLU A 218 -1.76 18.26 11.87
CA GLU A 218 -2.77 17.36 12.43
C GLU A 218 -2.60 17.14 13.94
N HIS A 219 -1.38 17.32 14.47
CA HIS A 219 -1.06 17.02 15.86
C HIS A 219 -0.35 18.18 16.55
N PRO A 220 -0.56 18.36 17.86
CA PRO A 220 0.24 19.30 18.64
C PRO A 220 1.70 18.85 18.71
N TRP A 221 2.60 19.80 18.99
CA TRP A 221 4.05 19.55 19.00
C TRP A 221 4.46 18.41 19.94
N TYR A 222 3.81 18.30 21.09
CA TYR A 222 4.15 17.30 22.11
C TYR A 222 3.73 15.88 21.69
N LYS A 223 2.62 15.73 20.95
CA LYS A 223 2.23 14.43 20.37
C LYS A 223 3.17 14.08 19.21
N SER A 224 3.51 15.06 18.37
CA SER A 224 4.48 14.88 17.28
C SER A 224 5.86 14.45 17.79
N GLU A 225 6.32 15.02 18.91
CA GLU A 225 7.56 14.59 19.58
C GLU A 225 7.46 13.14 20.08
N GLU A 226 6.36 12.77 20.76
CA GLU A 226 6.14 11.39 21.24
C GLU A 226 6.16 10.38 20.11
N MET A 227 5.41 10.66 19.03
CA MET A 227 5.36 9.84 17.83
C MET A 227 6.75 9.61 17.22
N LEU A 228 7.59 10.64 17.20
CA LEU A 228 8.91 10.60 16.56
C LEU A 228 10.06 10.25 17.51
N LEU A 229 9.78 9.84 18.76
CA LEU A 229 10.84 9.34 19.64
C LEU A 229 11.67 8.24 18.96
N TYR A 230 12.98 8.24 19.21
CA TYR A 230 13.97 7.38 18.53
C TYR A 230 14.12 7.63 17.03
N GLN A 231 13.54 8.69 16.46
CA GLN A 231 13.73 9.11 15.07
C GLN A 231 14.45 10.47 15.00
N PRO A 232 15.76 10.56 15.33
CA PRO A 232 16.46 11.83 15.52
C PRO A 232 16.48 12.71 14.27
N GLN A 233 16.55 12.11 13.07
CA GLN A 233 16.50 12.85 11.79
C GLN A 233 15.12 13.48 11.51
N LEU A 234 14.04 12.83 11.94
CA LEU A 234 12.68 13.36 11.81
C LEU A 234 12.39 14.40 12.89
N LEU A 235 12.83 14.15 14.14
CA LEU A 235 12.73 15.13 15.22
C LEU A 235 13.48 16.42 14.90
N ALA A 236 14.71 16.34 14.35
CA ALA A 236 15.44 17.53 13.93
C ALA A 236 14.64 18.36 12.91
N ARG A 237 14.03 17.70 11.92
CA ARG A 237 13.14 18.36 10.93
C ARG A 237 11.87 18.92 11.57
N LEU A 238 11.29 18.23 12.55
CA LEU A 238 10.17 18.73 13.33
C LEU A 238 10.54 20.04 14.05
N CYS A 239 11.72 20.09 14.67
CA CYS A 239 12.22 21.26 15.38
C CYS A 239 12.48 22.43 14.42
N GLU A 240 13.13 22.17 13.28
CA GLU A 240 13.33 23.15 12.21
C GLU A 240 11.99 23.74 11.74
N ASN A 241 11.01 22.87 11.47
CA ASN A 241 9.68 23.29 11.05
C ASN A 241 8.95 24.08 12.15
N ALA A 242 8.98 23.63 13.41
CA ALA A 242 8.35 24.33 14.52
C ALA A 242 8.96 25.72 14.75
N TYR A 243 10.29 25.81 14.77
CA TYR A 243 11.00 27.09 14.92
C TYR A 243 10.65 28.06 13.79
N TYR A 244 10.61 27.58 12.54
CA TYR A 244 10.22 28.39 11.39
C TYR A 244 8.78 28.91 11.49
N ASN A 245 7.87 28.10 12.03
CA ASN A 245 6.45 28.45 12.18
C ASN A 245 6.14 29.19 13.49
N GLY A 246 7.15 29.78 14.16
CA GLY A 246 6.95 30.65 15.31
C GLY A 246 6.80 29.94 16.65
N LEU A 247 7.28 28.70 16.76
CA LEU A 247 7.31 27.91 18.01
C LEU A 247 8.76 27.65 18.46
N PRO A 248 9.55 28.72 18.78
CA PRO A 248 10.96 28.56 19.12
C PRO A 248 11.17 27.81 20.44
N THR A 249 10.35 28.06 21.46
CA THR A 249 10.52 27.44 22.78
C THR A 249 10.25 25.93 22.73
N GLU A 250 9.22 25.52 22.01
CA GLU A 250 8.89 24.12 21.72
C GLU A 250 10.05 23.44 21.00
N ALA A 251 10.52 24.03 19.89
CA ALA A 251 11.61 23.49 19.10
C ALA A 251 12.88 23.31 19.92
N LEU A 252 13.29 24.34 20.67
CA LEU A 252 14.48 24.30 21.52
C LEU A 252 14.33 23.26 22.65
N SER A 253 13.13 23.13 23.23
CA SER A 253 12.84 22.12 24.26
C SER A 253 12.99 20.69 23.72
N ILE A 254 12.45 20.41 22.53
CA ILE A 254 12.61 19.11 21.87
C ILE A 254 14.09 18.85 21.55
N ILE A 255 14.81 19.85 21.02
CA ILE A 255 16.24 19.74 20.68
C ILE A 255 17.06 19.37 21.91
N LYS A 256 16.85 20.08 23.02
CA LYS A 256 17.59 19.85 24.26
C LYS A 256 17.28 18.47 24.84
N ARG A 257 16.01 18.11 24.94
CA ARG A 257 15.56 16.83 25.51
C ARG A 257 16.09 15.62 24.75
N ASN A 258 16.20 15.74 23.42
CA ASN A 258 16.58 14.64 22.54
C ASN A 258 18.02 14.75 22.00
N ASN A 259 18.82 15.71 22.48
CA ASN A 259 20.20 15.96 22.06
C ASN A 259 20.37 16.11 20.53
N LEU A 260 19.58 16.98 19.90
CA LEU A 260 19.47 17.07 18.43
C LEU A 260 20.27 18.22 17.80
N ILE A 261 21.02 19.01 18.58
CA ILE A 261 21.60 20.27 18.09
C ILE A 261 22.53 20.08 16.89
N ASP A 262 23.28 18.98 16.86
CA ASP A 262 24.22 18.65 15.77
C ASP A 262 23.52 18.17 14.48
N LEU A 263 22.20 17.93 14.52
CA LEU A 263 21.42 17.41 13.40
C LEU A 263 20.61 18.49 12.67
N ILE A 264 20.59 19.72 13.18
CA ILE A 264 19.93 20.88 12.56
C ILE A 264 20.75 21.35 11.35
N LYS A 265 20.11 21.55 10.19
CA LYS A 265 20.77 21.77 8.88
C LYS A 265 20.26 22.99 8.08
N MET A 266 19.26 23.73 8.59
CA MET A 266 18.66 24.86 7.87
C MET A 266 19.54 26.14 7.84
N ARG A 267 20.54 26.20 6.95
CA ARG A 267 21.56 27.28 6.79
C ARG A 267 21.28 28.67 7.40
N VAL A 268 20.20 29.38 7.04
CA VAL A 268 19.98 30.76 7.53
C VAL A 268 19.32 30.80 8.92
N GLN A 269 18.48 29.81 9.23
CA GLN A 269 17.75 29.74 10.51
C GLN A 269 18.53 28.95 11.55
N GLU A 270 19.43 28.07 11.10
CA GLU A 270 20.38 27.30 11.90
C GLU A 270 21.22 28.24 12.77
N GLU A 271 21.79 29.30 12.20
CA GLU A 271 22.58 30.26 12.97
C GLU A 271 21.76 30.90 14.09
N LYS A 272 20.54 31.37 13.78
CA LYS A 272 19.66 32.01 14.77
C LYS A 272 19.21 31.02 15.84
N LEU A 273 18.78 29.82 15.45
CA LEU A 273 18.34 28.76 16.35
C LEU A 273 19.48 28.32 17.27
N GLN A 274 20.70 28.14 16.74
CA GLN A 274 21.88 27.81 17.56
C GLN A 274 22.25 28.96 18.52
N ILE A 275 22.13 30.21 18.09
CA ILE A 275 22.33 31.38 18.96
C ILE A 275 21.31 31.36 20.10
N ASP A 276 20.02 31.18 19.80
CA ASP A 276 18.96 31.17 20.80
C ASP A 276 19.10 29.98 21.76
N TYR A 277 19.51 28.80 21.26
CA TYR A 277 19.86 27.65 22.09
C TYR A 277 20.99 27.97 23.08
N LYS A 278 22.05 28.65 22.62
CA LYS A 278 23.21 29.03 23.45
C LYS A 278 22.90 30.14 24.46
N LYS A 279 21.98 31.06 24.13
CA LYS A 279 21.53 32.12 25.05
C LYS A 279 20.78 31.56 26.26
N GLY A 280 20.22 30.37 26.14
CA GLY A 280 19.37 29.74 27.14
C GLY A 280 17.90 30.11 26.94
N PHE A 281 17.03 29.19 27.35
CA PHE A 281 15.58 29.29 27.25
C PHE A 281 14.94 28.52 28.40
N GLU A 282 13.68 28.86 28.73
CA GLU A 282 12.89 28.08 29.66
C GLU A 282 12.34 26.84 28.95
N GLU A 283 12.79 25.67 29.37
CA GLU A 283 12.35 24.41 28.78
C GLU A 283 10.90 24.11 29.18
N ILE A 284 10.05 23.82 28.21
CA ILE A 284 8.68 23.37 28.45
C ILE A 284 8.62 21.83 28.40
N PRO A 285 8.05 21.17 29.41
CA PRO A 285 7.95 19.71 29.43
C PRO A 285 6.95 19.23 28.37
N ASN A 286 7.15 18.03 27.83
CA ASN A 286 6.13 17.40 27.00
C ASN A 286 4.90 17.04 27.84
N THR A 287 3.72 17.50 27.44
CA THR A 287 2.46 17.25 28.16
C THR A 287 2.19 15.77 28.43
N LEU A 288 2.47 14.89 27.47
CA LEU A 288 2.22 13.45 27.57
C LEU A 288 3.21 12.73 28.48
N PHE A 289 4.41 13.29 28.67
CA PHE A 289 5.40 12.74 29.60
C PHE A 289 5.24 13.31 31.01
N ALA A 290 4.78 14.56 31.12
CA ALA A 290 4.54 15.22 32.40
C ALA A 290 3.28 14.73 33.10
N LYS A 291 2.23 14.38 32.33
CA LYS A 291 0.96 13.88 32.85
C LYS A 291 0.55 12.64 32.07
N ASP A 292 0.65 11.51 32.73
CA ASP A 292 0.34 10.20 32.15
C ASP A 292 -0.48 9.38 33.16
N GLU A 293 -1.73 9.08 32.78
CA GLU A 293 -2.71 8.41 33.63
C GLU A 293 -3.28 7.18 32.93
N PHE A 294 -3.68 6.17 33.70
CA PHE A 294 -4.27 4.93 33.17
C PHE A 294 -5.74 5.14 32.75
N LYS A 295 -5.96 5.97 31.73
CA LYS A 295 -7.28 6.35 31.19
C LYS A 295 -7.12 6.99 29.80
N PRO A 296 -8.20 7.28 29.07
CA PRO A 296 -8.13 7.94 27.77
C PRO A 296 -7.39 9.28 27.85
N THR A 297 -6.47 9.51 26.90
CA THR A 297 -5.57 10.67 26.90
C THR A 297 -6.31 12.01 26.86
N GLU A 298 -7.41 12.07 26.11
CA GLU A 298 -8.28 13.24 25.99
C GLU A 298 -8.83 13.70 27.35
N GLU A 299 -9.02 12.81 28.33
CA GLU A 299 -9.55 13.18 29.64
C GLU A 299 -8.59 14.06 30.44
N PHE A 300 -7.27 13.87 30.28
CA PHE A 300 -6.28 14.60 31.06
C PHE A 300 -5.49 15.64 30.27
N VAL A 301 -5.55 15.59 28.93
CA VAL A 301 -4.97 16.58 28.02
C VAL A 301 -6.01 17.64 27.61
N ASN A 302 -7.23 17.22 27.27
CA ASN A 302 -8.30 18.12 26.78
C ASN A 302 -9.42 18.35 27.81
N ASN A 303 -9.34 17.71 28.98
CA ASN A 303 -10.38 17.77 30.02
C ASN A 303 -11.75 17.19 29.58
N GLU A 304 -11.74 16.23 28.65
CA GLU A 304 -12.95 15.57 28.10
C GLU A 304 -13.41 14.40 28.99
N ILE A 305 -13.64 14.68 30.28
CA ILE A 305 -13.90 13.66 31.31
C ILE A 305 -15.19 12.88 31.04
N GLY A 306 -15.13 11.54 31.07
CA GLY A 306 -16.30 10.67 30.97
C GLY A 306 -16.87 10.49 29.57
N VAL A 307 -16.26 11.12 28.55
CA VAL A 307 -16.69 11.03 27.15
C VAL A 307 -16.31 9.67 26.53
N TYR A 308 -15.17 9.12 26.93
CA TYR A 308 -14.57 7.93 26.32
C TYR A 308 -14.67 6.70 27.22
N LEU A 309 -14.79 5.52 26.62
CA LEU A 309 -14.77 4.25 27.33
C LEU A 309 -13.46 4.05 28.10
N ASN A 310 -13.58 3.34 29.21
CA ASN A 310 -12.48 2.97 30.06
C ASN A 310 -12.52 1.46 30.36
N CYS A 311 -11.36 0.83 30.56
CA CYS A 311 -11.26 -0.56 31.00
C CYS A 311 -12.20 -0.89 32.18
N LYS A 312 -12.35 0.05 33.13
CA LYS A 312 -13.23 -0.11 34.30
C LYS A 312 -14.72 -0.20 33.95
N ASP A 313 -15.15 0.34 32.81
CA ASP A 313 -16.54 0.25 32.34
C ASP A 313 -16.94 -1.20 32.05
N PHE A 314 -15.94 -2.08 31.86
CA PHE A 314 -16.10 -3.52 31.66
C PHE A 314 -15.58 -4.36 32.84
N GLY A 315 -15.33 -3.73 33.99
CA GLY A 315 -14.88 -4.42 35.21
C GLY A 315 -13.38 -4.74 35.27
N TYR A 316 -12.56 -4.18 34.37
CA TYR A 316 -11.10 -4.36 34.39
C TYR A 316 -10.42 -3.21 35.14
N THR A 317 -9.57 -3.56 36.09
CA THR A 317 -8.68 -2.64 36.82
C THR A 317 -7.26 -2.68 36.24
N GLU A 318 -6.43 -1.66 36.55
CA GLU A 318 -5.02 -1.60 36.10
C GLU A 318 -4.23 -2.86 36.51
N ASN A 319 -4.52 -3.44 37.69
CA ASN A 319 -3.86 -4.65 38.18
C ASN A 319 -4.20 -5.94 37.40
N GLN A 320 -5.30 -5.93 36.64
CA GLN A 320 -5.70 -7.06 35.78
C GLN A 320 -5.06 -6.96 34.38
N ILE A 321 -4.27 -5.93 34.13
CA ILE A 321 -3.61 -5.67 32.85
C ILE A 321 -2.13 -5.93 33.06
N ILE A 322 -1.69 -7.09 32.58
CA ILE A 322 -0.40 -7.67 32.90
C ILE A 322 0.51 -7.53 31.68
N PHE A 323 1.58 -6.76 31.84
CA PHE A 323 2.61 -6.58 30.80
C PHE A 323 3.63 -7.73 30.87
N ILE A 324 3.80 -8.44 29.77
CA ILE A 324 4.67 -9.61 29.67
C ILE A 324 5.84 -9.29 28.75
N ASP A 325 7.04 -9.16 29.30
CA ASP A 325 8.21 -8.66 28.58
C ASP A 325 9.45 -9.56 28.67
N LYS A 326 9.32 -10.68 29.38
CA LYS A 326 10.31 -11.74 29.56
C LYS A 326 9.60 -13.06 29.90
N VAL A 327 10.31 -14.17 29.78
CA VAL A 327 9.82 -15.50 30.17
C VAL A 327 10.04 -15.70 31.67
N ASP A 328 9.01 -15.43 32.47
CA ASP A 328 8.98 -15.59 33.93
C ASP A 328 7.65 -16.20 34.42
N GLU A 329 7.37 -16.14 35.72
CA GLU A 329 6.13 -16.68 36.30
C GLU A 329 4.86 -16.04 35.70
N ASN A 330 4.87 -14.72 35.50
CA ASN A 330 3.74 -14.00 34.91
C ASN A 330 3.49 -14.46 33.47
N TYR A 331 4.56 -14.73 32.71
CA TYR A 331 4.47 -15.29 31.37
C TYR A 331 3.75 -16.65 31.35
N PHE A 332 4.11 -17.57 32.26
CA PHE A 332 3.50 -18.90 32.29
C PHE A 332 2.04 -18.85 32.78
N GLU A 333 1.74 -18.04 33.79
CA GLU A 333 0.37 -17.86 34.27
C GLU A 333 -0.52 -17.16 33.22
N ALA A 334 0.05 -16.24 32.41
CA ALA A 334 -0.66 -15.64 31.29
C ALA A 334 -1.12 -16.70 30.27
N TRP A 335 -0.19 -17.54 29.79
CA TRP A 335 -0.54 -18.58 28.82
C TRP A 335 -1.51 -19.61 29.39
N LYS A 336 -1.38 -19.99 30.66
CA LYS A 336 -2.34 -20.88 31.34
C LYS A 336 -3.74 -20.27 31.38
N CYS A 337 -3.85 -18.98 31.72
CA CYS A 337 -5.13 -18.26 31.72
C CYS A 337 -5.74 -18.20 30.31
N ILE A 338 -4.95 -17.87 29.30
CA ILE A 338 -5.37 -17.82 27.90
C ILE A 338 -5.85 -19.19 27.42
N HIS A 339 -5.10 -20.27 27.70
CA HIS A 339 -5.46 -21.62 27.28
C HIS A 339 -6.70 -22.18 28.00
N SER A 340 -7.04 -21.64 29.16
CA SER A 340 -8.28 -21.97 29.88
C SER A 340 -9.52 -21.22 29.38
N SER A 341 -9.34 -20.23 28.50
CA SER A 341 -10.42 -19.38 28.00
C SER A 341 -11.07 -19.96 26.74
N ASN A 342 -12.41 -19.92 26.64
CA ASN A 342 -13.13 -20.32 25.42
C ASN A 342 -13.05 -19.26 24.30
N ALA A 343 -12.88 -18.00 24.67
CA ALA A 343 -12.90 -16.85 23.77
C ALA A 343 -11.96 -15.79 24.32
N VAL A 344 -11.19 -15.16 23.43
CA VAL A 344 -10.31 -14.04 23.78
C VAL A 344 -10.45 -12.92 22.76
N GLY A 345 -10.41 -11.68 23.24
CA GLY A 345 -10.19 -10.51 22.40
C GLY A 345 -8.72 -10.44 22.01
N TYR A 346 -8.45 -10.14 20.74
CA TYR A 346 -7.10 -10.09 20.17
C TYR A 346 -6.92 -8.79 19.40
N ASP A 347 -5.80 -8.12 19.64
CA ASP A 347 -5.37 -6.94 18.90
C ASP A 347 -3.84 -6.90 18.82
N CYS A 348 -3.27 -6.07 17.92
CA CYS A 348 -1.84 -5.83 17.91
C CYS A 348 -1.46 -4.39 17.56
N GLU A 349 -0.35 -3.94 18.14
CA GLU A 349 0.23 -2.63 17.82
C GLU A 349 1.57 -2.80 17.11
N HIS A 350 1.82 -1.96 16.11
CA HIS A 350 2.98 -2.06 15.24
C HIS A 350 3.63 -0.70 14.99
N VAL A 351 4.85 -0.73 14.47
CA VAL A 351 5.58 0.49 14.10
C VAL A 351 4.88 1.21 12.95
N THR A 352 4.55 2.48 13.18
CA THR A 352 4.03 3.34 12.13
C THR A 352 5.14 3.70 11.13
N PRO A 353 4.96 3.42 9.83
CA PRO A 353 5.85 3.96 8.80
C PRO A 353 5.59 5.47 8.63
N TRP A 354 6.65 6.29 8.70
CA TRP A 354 6.53 7.75 8.58
C TRP A 354 6.54 8.20 7.12
N THR A 355 7.23 7.46 6.26
CA THR A 355 7.33 7.74 4.82
C THR A 355 7.02 6.50 3.99
N LYS A 356 6.69 6.72 2.70
CA LYS A 356 6.50 5.64 1.73
C LYS A 356 7.73 4.73 1.56
N LEU A 357 8.91 5.22 1.95
CA LEU A 357 10.18 4.50 1.85
C LEU A 357 10.56 3.74 3.13
N ASP A 358 9.75 3.82 4.19
CA ASP A 358 10.00 3.11 5.45
C ASP A 358 9.47 1.66 5.42
N TYR A 359 9.34 1.07 4.23
CA TYR A 359 8.63 -0.20 4.01
C TYR A 359 9.39 -1.44 4.49
N TYR A 360 10.67 -1.34 4.81
CA TYR A 360 11.43 -2.40 5.50
C TYR A 360 11.21 -2.39 7.02
N GLY A 361 10.46 -1.43 7.55
CA GLY A 361 10.36 -1.14 8.98
C GLY A 361 9.17 -1.76 9.71
N PHE A 362 8.32 -2.56 9.06
CA PHE A 362 7.18 -3.15 9.75
C PHE A 362 7.65 -4.10 10.87
N ARG A 363 7.28 -3.78 12.10
CA ARG A 363 7.56 -4.59 13.29
C ARG A 363 6.32 -4.61 14.17
N VAL A 364 5.93 -5.79 14.63
CA VAL A 364 4.92 -5.91 15.69
C VAL A 364 5.58 -5.54 17.00
N CYS A 365 5.01 -4.55 17.68
CA CYS A 365 5.50 -4.03 18.96
C CYS A 365 4.85 -4.77 20.13
N LEU A 366 3.52 -4.88 20.10
CA LEU A 366 2.71 -5.44 21.16
C LEU A 366 1.62 -6.33 20.56
N VAL A 367 1.19 -7.33 21.32
CA VAL A 367 -0.06 -8.05 21.08
C VAL A 367 -0.82 -8.09 22.39
N GLN A 368 -2.11 -7.80 22.32
CA GLN A 368 -3.00 -7.77 23.46
C GLN A 368 -3.98 -8.93 23.37
N ILE A 369 -4.08 -9.69 24.45
CA ILE A 369 -5.01 -10.82 24.57
C ILE A 369 -5.88 -10.59 25.80
N ALA A 370 -7.15 -10.27 25.58
CA ALA A 370 -8.15 -10.10 26.62
C ALA A 370 -8.89 -11.42 26.87
N THR A 371 -8.76 -11.95 28.07
CA THR A 371 -9.67 -12.97 28.63
C THR A 371 -10.83 -12.27 29.34
N THR A 372 -11.78 -12.99 29.94
CA THR A 372 -12.91 -12.36 30.65
C THR A 372 -12.51 -11.55 31.89
N ASN A 373 -11.34 -11.83 32.48
CA ASN A 373 -10.93 -11.28 33.77
C ASN A 373 -9.55 -10.60 33.76
N HIS A 374 -8.74 -10.85 32.74
CA HIS A 374 -7.38 -10.31 32.62
C HIS A 374 -7.08 -9.92 31.17
N VAL A 375 -6.21 -8.93 30.99
CA VAL A 375 -5.60 -8.62 29.70
C VAL A 375 -4.10 -8.82 29.81
N PHE A 376 -3.55 -9.53 28.84
CA PHE A 376 -2.10 -9.75 28.73
C PHE A 376 -1.57 -8.95 27.56
N ILE A 377 -0.62 -8.06 27.82
CA ILE A 377 0.07 -7.28 26.79
C ILE A 377 1.47 -7.85 26.64
N PHE A 378 1.70 -8.57 25.55
CA PHE A 378 3.00 -9.18 25.26
C PHE A 378 3.90 -8.19 24.51
N ASP A 379 5.09 -7.94 25.05
CA ASP A 379 6.14 -7.18 24.37
C ASP A 379 6.82 -8.05 23.31
N TYR A 380 6.25 -8.05 22.11
CA TYR A 380 6.73 -8.86 20.99
C TYR A 380 8.17 -8.51 20.61
N GLN A 381 8.64 -7.29 20.86
CA GLN A 381 10.02 -6.93 20.54
C GLN A 381 11.03 -7.62 21.45
N LYS A 382 10.73 -7.75 22.74
CA LYS A 382 11.60 -8.42 23.71
C LYS A 382 11.48 -9.94 23.68
N LEU A 383 10.27 -10.46 23.42
CA LEU A 383 9.99 -11.89 23.48
C LEU A 383 10.32 -12.66 22.18
N LYS A 384 10.47 -11.98 21.04
CA LYS A 384 10.63 -12.64 19.71
C LYS A 384 11.82 -13.58 19.58
N GLU A 385 12.84 -13.49 20.43
CA GLU A 385 14.00 -14.40 20.37
C GLU A 385 13.82 -15.64 21.28
N ALA A 386 12.82 -15.66 22.16
CA ALA A 386 12.56 -16.77 23.07
C ALA A 386 11.84 -17.92 22.34
N LEU A 387 12.43 -19.12 22.36
CA LEU A 387 11.88 -20.28 21.65
C LEU A 387 10.54 -20.75 22.25
N GLU A 388 10.41 -20.66 23.56
CA GLU A 388 9.19 -20.94 24.32
C GLU A 388 8.03 -20.07 23.82
N PHE A 389 8.30 -18.78 23.61
CA PHE A 389 7.31 -17.84 23.08
C PHE A 389 6.79 -18.24 21.71
N HIS A 390 7.67 -18.67 20.80
CA HIS A 390 7.25 -19.17 19.49
C HIS A 390 6.34 -20.40 19.60
N LYS A 391 6.65 -21.32 20.51
CA LYS A 391 5.86 -22.54 20.73
C LYS A 391 4.49 -22.21 21.33
N ASP A 392 4.44 -21.32 22.32
CA ASP A 392 3.20 -20.95 23.00
C ASP A 392 2.28 -20.13 22.08
N VAL A 393 2.84 -19.20 21.30
CA VAL A 393 2.07 -18.47 20.26
C VAL A 393 1.52 -19.44 19.23
N ARG A 394 2.32 -20.39 18.73
CA ARG A 394 1.82 -21.43 17.80
C ARG A 394 0.68 -22.24 18.43
N SER A 395 0.89 -22.75 19.65
CA SER A 395 -0.10 -23.54 20.39
C SER A 395 -1.43 -22.79 20.49
N PHE A 396 -1.38 -21.51 20.89
CA PHE A 396 -2.55 -20.65 20.97
C PHE A 396 -3.24 -20.46 19.61
N MET A 397 -2.48 -20.08 18.58
CA MET A 397 -3.01 -19.81 17.24
C MET A 397 -3.70 -21.06 16.64
N GLU A 398 -3.10 -22.24 16.80
CA GLU A 398 -3.60 -23.50 16.23
C GLU A 398 -4.71 -24.14 17.08
N ASN A 399 -4.96 -23.65 18.29
CA ASN A 399 -5.99 -24.21 19.18
C ASN A 399 -7.41 -23.86 18.71
N ALA A 400 -8.19 -24.88 18.30
CA ALA A 400 -9.57 -24.71 17.83
C ALA A 400 -10.63 -24.54 18.94
N GLN A 401 -10.23 -24.69 20.21
CA GLN A 401 -11.11 -24.52 21.37
C GLN A 401 -11.15 -23.08 21.89
N ILE A 402 -10.22 -22.24 21.44
CA ILE A 402 -10.12 -20.83 21.82
C ILE A 402 -10.50 -19.99 20.60
N MET A 403 -11.57 -19.21 20.72
CA MET A 403 -11.95 -18.23 19.70
C MET A 403 -11.06 -16.99 19.78
N LYS A 404 -10.49 -16.58 18.65
CA LYS A 404 -9.72 -15.33 18.51
C LYS A 404 -10.62 -14.29 17.87
N ILE A 405 -10.95 -13.25 18.62
CA ILE A 405 -11.95 -12.25 18.25
C ILE A 405 -11.27 -10.90 18.11
N GLY A 406 -11.53 -10.21 17.00
CA GLY A 406 -11.07 -8.84 16.81
C GLY A 406 -11.77 -8.17 15.62
N LEU A 407 -11.33 -6.96 15.30
CA LEU A 407 -11.79 -6.21 14.14
C LEU A 407 -10.62 -5.98 13.18
N SER A 408 -10.77 -6.38 11.93
CA SER A 408 -9.63 -6.56 11.00
C SER A 408 -8.58 -7.55 11.53
N VAL A 409 -9.03 -8.50 12.37
CA VAL A 409 -8.18 -9.43 13.13
C VAL A 409 -7.31 -10.30 12.24
N ASP A 410 -7.77 -10.54 11.01
CA ASP A 410 -7.03 -11.22 9.96
C ASP A 410 -5.63 -10.62 9.75
N ASP A 411 -5.55 -9.29 9.69
CA ASP A 411 -4.30 -8.59 9.42
C ASP A 411 -3.39 -8.66 10.66
N ASP A 412 -3.92 -8.45 11.86
CA ASP A 412 -3.15 -8.51 13.11
C ASP A 412 -2.54 -9.90 13.35
N LEU A 413 -3.34 -10.95 13.12
CA LEU A 413 -2.90 -12.34 13.21
C LEU A 413 -1.81 -12.63 12.18
N LYS A 414 -1.96 -12.18 10.93
CA LYS A 414 -0.95 -12.33 9.87
C LYS A 414 0.33 -11.58 10.21
N HIS A 415 0.23 -10.34 10.69
CA HIS A 415 1.36 -9.52 11.10
C HIS A 415 2.17 -10.21 12.20
N THR A 416 1.47 -10.72 13.22
CA THR A 416 2.06 -11.45 14.35
C THR A 416 2.82 -12.70 13.89
N VAL A 417 2.16 -13.55 13.09
CA VAL A 417 2.74 -14.80 12.55
C VAL A 417 3.95 -14.51 11.67
N ASN A 418 3.83 -13.54 10.76
CA ASN A 418 4.90 -13.17 9.82
C ASN A 418 6.09 -12.57 10.56
N TYR A 419 5.85 -11.75 11.58
CA TYR A 419 6.92 -11.13 12.37
C TYR A 419 7.74 -12.18 13.13
N LEU A 420 7.09 -13.19 13.71
CA LEU A 420 7.76 -14.34 14.34
C LEU A 420 8.28 -15.38 13.33
N LYS A 421 8.01 -15.19 12.02
CA LYS A 421 8.40 -16.12 10.93
C LYS A 421 7.88 -17.55 11.15
N LEU A 422 6.71 -17.69 11.76
CA LEU A 422 6.09 -19.00 11.97
C LEU A 422 5.59 -19.54 10.62
N LYS A 423 6.16 -20.67 10.18
CA LYS A 423 5.81 -21.33 8.91
C LYS A 423 4.73 -22.39 9.10
N ASN A 424 3.94 -22.65 8.06
CA ASN A 424 2.95 -23.73 7.99
C ASN A 424 2.02 -23.74 9.23
N ILE A 425 1.47 -22.57 9.56
CA ILE A 425 0.59 -22.40 10.71
C ILE A 425 -0.85 -22.29 10.23
N LYS A 426 -1.76 -22.98 10.92
CA LYS A 426 -3.19 -22.87 10.68
C LYS A 426 -3.84 -22.18 11.88
N ILE A 427 -4.13 -20.90 11.75
CA ILE A 427 -4.81 -20.14 12.80
C ILE A 427 -6.27 -20.59 12.82
N ARG A 428 -6.72 -21.12 13.95
CA ARG A 428 -8.05 -21.73 14.06
C ARG A 428 -9.00 -20.88 14.86
N SER A 429 -10.29 -20.98 14.52
CA SER A 429 -11.38 -20.35 15.29
C SER A 429 -11.30 -18.83 15.38
N VAL A 430 -11.16 -18.18 14.24
CA VAL A 430 -11.14 -16.72 14.13
C VAL A 430 -12.57 -16.20 13.95
N ILE A 431 -12.88 -15.07 14.60
CA ILE A 431 -14.14 -14.33 14.46
C ILE A 431 -13.81 -12.88 14.07
N GLU A 432 -14.23 -12.48 12.87
CA GLU A 432 -14.14 -11.09 12.40
C GLU A 432 -15.40 -10.31 12.78
N LEU A 433 -15.27 -9.38 13.74
CA LEU A 433 -16.40 -8.63 14.29
C LEU A 433 -17.11 -7.77 13.26
N SER A 434 -16.39 -7.18 12.30
CA SER A 434 -17.02 -6.30 11.30
C SER A 434 -17.99 -7.04 10.39
N GLN A 435 -17.69 -8.31 10.07
CA GLN A 435 -18.56 -9.19 9.28
C GLN A 435 -19.76 -9.65 10.09
N CYS A 436 -19.55 -9.98 11.38
CA CYS A 436 -20.60 -10.36 12.30
C CYS A 436 -21.60 -9.22 12.50
N PHE A 437 -21.10 -8.01 12.78
CA PHE A 437 -21.90 -6.80 12.92
C PHE A 437 -22.72 -6.52 11.65
N LYS A 438 -22.07 -6.58 10.49
CA LYS A 438 -22.71 -6.32 9.22
C LYS A 438 -23.94 -7.19 9.00
N LEU A 439 -23.82 -8.47 9.36
CA LEU A 439 -24.91 -9.43 9.20
C LEU A 439 -26.00 -9.24 10.27
N LEU A 440 -25.62 -9.09 11.55
CA LEU A 440 -26.55 -9.00 12.66
C LEU A 440 -27.39 -7.72 12.67
N GLU A 441 -26.80 -6.61 12.22
CA GLU A 441 -27.42 -5.29 12.21
C GLU A 441 -27.81 -4.84 10.80
N GLU A 442 -27.77 -5.75 9.81
CA GLU A 442 -28.19 -5.52 8.42
C GLU A 442 -27.51 -4.32 7.73
N GLU A 443 -26.24 -4.08 8.07
CA GLU A 443 -25.47 -2.96 7.55
C GLU A 443 -24.99 -3.20 6.11
N LYS A 444 -24.94 -2.13 5.30
CA LYS A 444 -24.50 -2.24 3.90
C LYS A 444 -22.98 -2.46 3.76
N LYS A 445 -22.20 -2.01 4.75
CA LYS A 445 -20.74 -2.00 4.73
C LYS A 445 -20.17 -2.37 6.10
N ASN A 446 -18.96 -2.90 6.10
CA ASN A 446 -18.19 -3.10 7.34
C ASN A 446 -17.98 -1.75 8.04
N LYS A 447 -18.02 -1.77 9.37
CA LYS A 447 -17.87 -0.59 10.23
C LYS A 447 -16.60 -0.71 11.06
N SER A 448 -16.06 0.42 11.50
CA SER A 448 -14.87 0.48 12.35
C SER A 448 -15.19 0.06 13.78
N LEU A 449 -14.16 -0.32 14.55
CA LEU A 449 -14.29 -0.68 15.97
C LEU A 449 -14.99 0.44 16.73
N ALA A 450 -14.56 1.69 16.55
CA ALA A 450 -15.16 2.86 17.20
C ALA A 450 -16.68 3.00 16.92
N TYR A 451 -17.13 2.75 15.68
CA TYR A 451 -18.56 2.82 15.35
C TYR A 451 -19.35 1.70 16.04
N ILE A 452 -18.85 0.46 15.96
CA ILE A 452 -19.54 -0.70 16.55
C ILE A 452 -19.58 -0.57 18.08
N THR A 453 -18.50 -0.05 18.65
CA THR A 453 -18.38 0.26 20.08
C THR A 453 -19.41 1.29 20.52
N GLU A 454 -19.51 2.42 19.81
CA GLU A 454 -20.50 3.46 20.12
C GLU A 454 -21.93 2.95 19.94
N PHE A 455 -22.17 2.07 18.95
CA PHE A 455 -23.47 1.42 18.75
C PHE A 455 -23.89 0.55 19.94
N TYR A 456 -23.02 -0.32 20.45
CA TYR A 456 -23.38 -1.24 21.55
C TYR A 456 -23.30 -0.62 22.94
N PHE A 457 -22.40 0.35 23.16
CA PHE A 457 -22.09 0.87 24.50
C PHE A 457 -22.47 2.34 24.68
N SER A 458 -22.96 3.04 23.64
CA SER A 458 -23.36 4.45 23.70
C SER A 458 -22.27 5.40 24.21
N LYS A 459 -21.00 5.03 24.00
CA LYS A 459 -19.83 5.79 24.46
C LYS A 459 -18.69 5.65 23.45
N LYS A 460 -17.88 6.70 23.32
CA LYS A 460 -16.83 6.78 22.30
C LYS A 460 -15.60 5.96 22.68
N LEU A 461 -14.91 5.44 21.68
CA LEU A 461 -13.55 4.93 21.82
C LEU A 461 -12.56 6.06 21.56
N SER A 462 -11.60 6.24 22.45
CA SER A 462 -10.50 7.18 22.22
C SER A 462 -9.70 6.73 21.00
N LYS A 463 -9.16 7.67 20.24
CA LYS A 463 -8.27 7.40 19.09
C LYS A 463 -6.90 8.05 19.26
N TYR A 464 -6.63 8.58 20.45
CA TYR A 464 -5.43 9.38 20.69
C TYR A 464 -4.14 8.59 20.46
N GLU A 465 -4.15 7.30 20.83
CA GLU A 465 -2.97 6.44 20.77
C GLU A 465 -2.93 5.54 19.52
N THR A 466 -3.91 5.63 18.62
CA THR A 466 -3.91 4.87 17.35
C THR A 466 -2.63 5.10 16.52
N CYS A 467 -2.03 6.28 16.63
CA CYS A 467 -0.74 6.61 16.02
C CYS A 467 0.23 7.08 17.12
N SER A 468 0.66 6.17 17.99
CA SER A 468 1.65 6.40 19.04
C SER A 468 2.99 5.75 18.69
N ASN A 469 4.06 6.12 19.38
CA ASN A 469 5.30 5.36 19.31
C ASN A 469 5.20 4.10 20.19
N TRP A 470 4.74 3.01 19.57
CA TRP A 470 4.62 1.70 20.22
C TRP A 470 5.97 1.00 20.49
N GLU A 471 7.09 1.56 20.02
CA GLU A 471 8.45 1.09 20.38
C GLU A 471 8.93 1.72 21.70
N TYR A 472 8.26 2.76 22.19
CA TYR A 472 8.64 3.44 23.42
C TYR A 472 8.53 2.50 24.64
N ARG A 473 9.54 2.52 25.51
CA ARG A 473 9.60 1.73 26.75
C ARG A 473 10.15 2.57 27.90
N PRO A 474 9.60 2.46 29.13
CA PRO A 474 8.34 1.77 29.43
C PRO A 474 7.16 2.42 28.69
N LEU A 475 6.10 1.66 28.40
CA LEU A 475 4.89 2.25 27.83
C LEU A 475 4.32 3.28 28.79
N ARG A 476 3.72 4.33 28.23
CA ARG A 476 2.87 5.24 28.99
C ARG A 476 1.66 4.48 29.56
N LYS A 477 1.15 4.92 30.70
CA LYS A 477 -0.08 4.39 31.29
C LYS A 477 -1.26 4.53 30.35
N ALA A 478 -1.38 5.65 29.64
CA ALA A 478 -2.43 5.85 28.66
C ALA A 478 -2.30 4.92 27.44
N GLN A 479 -1.07 4.63 26.99
CA GLN A 479 -0.81 3.63 25.94
C GLN A 479 -1.20 2.23 26.40
N THR A 480 -0.84 1.86 27.63
CA THR A 480 -1.20 0.56 28.23
C THR A 480 -2.71 0.42 28.38
N HIS A 481 -3.41 1.48 28.79
CA HIS A 481 -4.86 1.54 28.87
C HIS A 481 -5.52 1.36 27.51
N TYR A 482 -5.09 2.14 26.52
CA TYR A 482 -5.60 2.09 25.15
C TYR A 482 -5.45 0.67 24.57
N ALA A 483 -4.23 0.12 24.61
CA ALA A 483 -3.91 -1.20 24.07
C ALA A 483 -4.75 -2.29 24.73
N ALA A 484 -4.93 -2.25 26.06
CA ALA A 484 -5.78 -3.22 26.74
C ALA A 484 -7.26 -3.08 26.36
N LEU A 485 -7.74 -1.84 26.22
CA LEU A 485 -9.13 -1.55 25.92
C LEU A 485 -9.55 -2.07 24.54
N ASP A 486 -8.69 -1.98 23.52
CA ASP A 486 -9.02 -2.45 22.16
C ASP A 486 -9.27 -3.98 22.11
N ALA A 487 -8.47 -4.76 22.85
CA ALA A 487 -8.73 -6.20 23.03
C ALA A 487 -9.96 -6.48 23.90
N ILE A 488 -10.18 -5.74 25.00
CA ILE A 488 -11.37 -5.88 25.86
C ILE A 488 -12.64 -5.64 25.04
N ILE A 489 -12.72 -4.53 24.31
CA ILE A 489 -13.89 -4.14 23.54
C ILE A 489 -14.22 -5.19 22.49
N SER A 490 -13.20 -5.75 21.82
CA SER A 490 -13.41 -6.82 20.86
C SER A 490 -14.12 -8.03 21.48
N LEU A 491 -13.68 -8.46 22.67
CA LEU A 491 -14.34 -9.54 23.41
C LEU A 491 -15.76 -9.16 23.84
N GLN A 492 -15.97 -7.93 24.36
CA GLN A 492 -17.28 -7.48 24.84
C GLN A 492 -18.31 -7.33 23.72
N ILE A 493 -17.90 -6.84 22.55
CA ILE A 493 -18.76 -6.77 21.36
C ILE A 493 -19.19 -8.18 20.95
N TYR A 494 -18.25 -9.13 20.89
CA TYR A 494 -18.57 -10.52 20.59
C TYR A 494 -19.59 -11.10 21.58
N LEU A 495 -19.42 -10.86 22.89
CA LEU A 495 -20.37 -11.33 23.89
C LEU A 495 -21.77 -10.74 23.69
N LYS A 496 -21.88 -9.45 23.35
CA LYS A 496 -23.17 -8.80 23.02
C LYS A 496 -23.82 -9.38 21.77
N MET A 497 -23.04 -9.63 20.73
CA MET A 497 -23.52 -10.25 19.49
C MET A 497 -23.98 -11.70 19.73
N LYS A 498 -23.23 -12.45 20.54
CA LYS A 498 -23.53 -13.84 20.91
C LYS A 498 -24.82 -13.93 21.73
N GLU A 499 -25.04 -13.01 22.66
CA GLU A 499 -26.29 -12.90 23.43
C GLU A 499 -27.49 -12.67 22.50
N LYS A 500 -27.30 -11.85 21.45
CA LYS A 500 -28.35 -11.56 20.46
C LYS A 500 -28.66 -12.75 19.55
N ASN A 501 -27.63 -13.42 19.02
CA ASN A 501 -27.80 -14.62 18.18
C ASN A 501 -26.52 -15.47 18.13
N ASN A 502 -26.42 -16.44 19.04
CA ASN A 502 -25.26 -17.32 19.14
C ASN A 502 -25.00 -18.13 17.87
N ASP A 503 -26.02 -18.77 17.32
CA ASP A 503 -25.85 -19.70 16.20
C ASP A 503 -25.34 -18.99 14.95
N LEU A 504 -25.81 -17.75 14.73
CA LEU A 504 -25.34 -16.93 13.63
C LEU A 504 -23.87 -16.54 13.77
N ILE A 505 -23.43 -16.21 14.98
CA ILE A 505 -22.05 -15.83 15.27
C ILE A 505 -21.11 -17.04 15.17
N GLU A 506 -21.49 -18.19 15.72
CA GLU A 506 -20.68 -19.41 15.64
C GLU A 506 -20.51 -19.88 14.18
N GLN A 507 -21.50 -19.66 13.31
CA GLN A 507 -21.38 -19.92 11.85
C GLN A 507 -20.38 -18.99 11.14
N LYS A 508 -19.97 -17.88 11.76
CA LYS A 508 -18.92 -16.98 11.23
C LYS A 508 -17.53 -17.36 11.67
N LYS A 509 -17.36 -18.44 12.43
CA LYS A 509 -16.05 -18.98 12.75
C LYS A 509 -15.35 -19.51 11.51
N TYR A 510 -14.10 -19.12 11.30
CA TYR A 510 -13.27 -19.65 10.21
C TYR A 510 -11.83 -19.93 10.67
N ASP A 511 -11.07 -20.60 9.81
CA ASP A 511 -9.64 -20.86 9.99
C ASP A 511 -8.85 -20.09 8.91
N LEU A 512 -7.69 -19.57 9.26
CA LEU A 512 -6.72 -18.97 8.34
C LEU A 512 -5.53 -19.92 8.18
N SER A 513 -5.10 -20.15 6.94
CA SER A 513 -3.88 -20.92 6.67
C SER A 513 -2.77 -19.99 6.22
N MET A 514 -1.61 -20.09 6.86
CA MET A 514 -0.44 -19.25 6.66
C MET A 514 0.78 -20.14 6.44
N GLY A 515 1.30 -20.14 5.22
CA GLY A 515 2.38 -21.04 4.80
C GLY A 515 2.02 -21.81 3.56
#